data_AF-A0A2N0I2T8-F1
#
_entry.id   AF-A0A2N0I2T8-F1
#
_cell.length_a   1.000
_cell.length_b   1.000
_cell.length_c   1.000
_cell.angle_alpha   90.00
_cell.angle_beta   90.00
_cell.angle_gamma   90.00
#
_symmetry.space_group_name_H-M   'P 1'
#
loop_
_entity.id
_entity.type
_entity.pdbx_description
1 polymer ?
#
loop_
_entity_poly.entity_id
_entity_poly.type
_entity_poly.pdbx_seq_one_letter_code
_entity_poly.pdbx_strand_id
1 'polypeptide(L)' 'MNAALFALAALLPSMIGPLPQAPRSLAVALCADGKATIPLPARDDRPAPCAQKGCHAGCSRKRF' A
#
# COMPACT_ATOMS: atom_id res chain seq x y z
N MET A 1 21.24 21.58 -28.69
CA MET A 1 20.51 20.96 -27.56
C MET A 1 21.45 19.98 -26.89
N ASN A 2 21.74 20.15 -25.59
CA ASN A 2 22.77 19.37 -24.90
C ASN A 2 22.20 18.07 -24.32
N ALA A 3 22.42 16.95 -25.03
CA ALA A 3 21.95 15.62 -24.63
C ALA A 3 22.41 15.20 -23.22
N ALA A 4 23.59 15.66 -22.79
CA ALA A 4 24.13 15.38 -21.46
C ALA A 4 23.25 15.93 -20.32
N LEU A 5 22.58 17.07 -20.51
CA LEU A 5 21.69 17.64 -19.50
C LEU A 5 20.43 16.78 -19.32
N PHE A 6 19.89 16.23 -20.42
CA PHE A 6 18.74 15.32 -20.37
C PHE A 6 19.11 13.97 -19.74
N ALA A 7 20.32 13.47 -20.00
CA ALA A 7 20.82 12.26 -19.36
C ALA A 7 20.93 12.43 -17.83
N LEU A 8 21.45 13.57 -17.36
CA LEU A 8 21.50 13.87 -15.93
C LEU A 8 20.10 14.04 -15.32
N ALA A 9 19.20 14.74 -16.00
CA ALA A 9 17.83 14.93 -15.56
C ALA A 9 17.07 13.60 -15.39
N ALA A 10 17.36 12.60 -16.23
CA ALA A 10 16.74 11.29 -16.17
C ALA A 10 17.10 10.48 -14.91
N LEU A 11 18.21 10.82 -14.22
CA LEU A 11 18.63 10.15 -12.98
C LEU A 11 18.00 10.74 -11.71
N LEU A 12 17.32 11.88 -11.78
CA LEU A 12 16.74 12.52 -10.59
C LEU A 12 15.74 11.61 -9.83
N PRO A 13 14.80 10.90 -10.49
CA PRO A 13 13.81 10.10 -9.78
C PRO A 13 14.40 8.96 -8.95
N SER A 14 15.53 8.38 -9.40
CA SER A 14 16.19 7.29 -8.65
C SER A 14 16.95 7.80 -7.43
N MET A 15 17.45 9.04 -7.48
CA MET A 15 18.17 9.67 -6.36
C MET A 15 17.23 10.15 -5.25
N ILE A 16 15.98 10.49 -5.56
CA ILE A 16 15.00 10.99 -4.59
C ILE A 16 14.36 9.85 -3.78
N GLY A 17 14.37 8.62 -4.32
CA GLY A 17 13.70 7.48 -3.69
C GLY A 17 12.16 7.60 -3.76
N PRO A 18 11.42 6.62 -3.20
CA PRO A 18 9.97 6.65 -3.21
C PRO A 18 9.46 7.84 -2.40
N LEU A 19 8.63 8.68 -3.02
CA LEU A 19 7.95 9.75 -2.30
C LEU A 19 7.05 9.17 -1.19
N PRO A 20 6.88 9.88 -0.06
CA PRO A 20 5.96 9.45 0.99
C PRO A 20 4.57 9.22 0.40
N GLN A 21 4.04 8.01 0.58
CA GLN A 21 2.70 7.68 0.11
C GLN A 21 1.65 8.34 1.00
N ALA A 22 0.56 8.82 0.38
CA ALA A 22 -0.58 9.33 1.12
C ALA A 22 -1.15 8.24 2.05
N PRO A 23 -1.57 8.60 3.28
CA PRO A 23 -2.18 7.66 4.19
C PRO A 23 -3.45 7.08 3.56
N ARG A 24 -3.53 5.75 3.54
CA ARG A 24 -4.69 5.05 2.99
C ARG A 24 -5.76 4.96 4.07
N SER A 25 -7.00 5.31 3.73
CA SER A 25 -8.15 5.16 4.60
C SER A 25 -9.29 4.47 3.86
N LEU A 26 -10.06 3.66 4.58
CA LEU A 26 -11.30 3.08 4.10
C LEU A 26 -12.45 3.87 4.72
N ALA A 27 -13.26 4.48 3.88
CA ALA A 27 -14.53 5.06 4.28
C ALA A 27 -15.61 3.99 4.19
N VAL A 28 -16.27 3.68 5.31
CA VAL A 28 -17.40 2.75 5.36
C VAL A 28 -18.65 3.49 5.81
N ALA A 29 -19.76 3.20 5.13
CA ALA A 29 -21.08 3.63 5.57
C ALA A 29 -21.59 2.63 6.64
N LEU A 30 -22.16 3.18 7.70
CA LEU A 30 -22.85 2.47 8.76
C LEU A 30 -24.36 2.64 8.57
N CYS A 31 -25.15 1.81 9.24
CA CYS A 31 -26.60 2.00 9.30
C CYS A 31 -26.95 3.38 9.88
N ALA A 32 -28.13 3.89 9.55
CA ALA A 32 -28.64 5.19 10.03
C ALA A 32 -27.68 6.37 9.74
N ASP A 33 -27.20 6.45 8.49
CA ASP A 33 -26.35 7.54 7.98
C ASP A 33 -24.99 7.72 8.68
N GLY A 34 -24.58 6.77 9.53
CA GLY A 34 -23.24 6.79 10.13
C GLY A 34 -22.15 6.62 9.07
N LYS A 35 -21.00 7.26 9.29
CA LYS A 35 -19.79 7.06 8.46
C LYS A 35 -18.60 6.86 9.38
N ALA A 36 -17.77 5.87 9.07
CA ALA A 36 -16.51 5.64 9.78
C ALA A 36 -15.35 5.66 8.78
N THR A 37 -14.26 6.30 9.20
CA THR A 37 -13.00 6.34 8.45
C THR A 37 -12.00 5.47 9.20
N ILE A 38 -11.60 4.36 8.60
CA ILE A 38 -10.67 3.40 9.18
C ILE A 38 -9.30 3.68 8.56
N PRO A 39 -8.29 4.13 9.33
CA PRO A 39 -6.94 4.28 8.81
C PRO A 39 -6.35 2.89 8.53
N LEU A 40 -5.71 2.74 7.37
CA LEU A 40 -5.02 1.50 7.01
C LEU A 40 -3.56 1.64 7.40
N PRO A 41 -2.97 0.60 8.00
CA PRO A 41 -1.52 0.59 8.22
C PRO A 41 -0.80 0.63 6.88
N ALA A 42 0.40 1.21 6.88
CA ALA A 42 1.30 1.11 5.74
C ALA A 42 1.52 -0.38 5.42
N ARG A 43 1.37 -0.74 4.14
CA ARG A 43 1.65 -2.11 3.71
C ARG A 43 3.17 -2.27 3.74
N ASP A 44 3.65 -3.24 4.51
CA ASP A 44 5.05 -3.63 4.45
C ASP A 44 5.34 -4.18 3.04
N ASP A 45 6.33 -3.61 2.35
CA ASP A 45 6.70 -4.00 0.98
C ASP A 45 7.46 -5.34 0.96
N ARG A 46 7.89 -5.82 2.13
CA ARG A 46 8.48 -7.14 2.26
C ARG A 46 7.38 -8.19 2.37
N PRO A 47 7.29 -9.15 1.44
CA PRO A 47 6.47 -10.32 1.69
C PRO A 47 7.00 -10.99 2.95
N ALA A 48 6.17 -11.06 3.99
CA ALA A 48 6.49 -11.87 5.16
C ALA A 48 6.84 -13.28 4.68
N PRO A 49 7.87 -13.94 5.22
CA PRO A 49 8.09 -15.35 4.92
C PRO A 49 6.77 -16.06 5.22
N CYS A 50 6.26 -16.80 4.23
CA CYS A 50 5.01 -17.52 4.36
C CYS A 50 5.14 -18.45 5.56
N ALA A 51 4.71 -17.99 6.73
CA ALA A 51 4.86 -18.76 7.94
C ALA A 51 3.99 -20.00 7.72
N GLN A 52 4.65 -21.15 7.74
CA GLN A 52 4.08 -22.48 7.55
C GLN A 52 2.90 -22.79 8.50
N LYS A 53 2.61 -21.89 9.46
CA LYS A 53 1.38 -21.83 10.23
C LYS A 53 0.42 -20.84 9.56
N GLY A 54 -0.59 -21.36 8.87
CA GLY A 54 -1.62 -20.59 8.16
C GLY A 54 -2.42 -19.64 9.05
N CYS A 55 -1.83 -18.50 9.41
CA CYS A 55 -2.49 -17.42 10.17
C CYS A 55 -3.53 -16.65 9.35
N HIS A 56 -3.77 -17.04 8.09
CA HIS A 56 -4.93 -16.63 7.27
C HIS A 56 -6.08 -17.67 7.28
N ALA A 57 -6.24 -18.43 8.37
CA ALA A 57 -7.38 -19.33 8.57
C ALA A 57 -8.77 -18.64 8.65
N GLY A 58 -8.86 -17.33 8.41
CA GLY A 58 -10.10 -16.55 8.50
C GLY A 58 -10.81 -16.27 7.17
N CYS A 59 -10.17 -16.45 6.01
CA CYS A 59 -10.74 -16.04 4.72
C CYS A 59 -11.50 -17.15 3.97
N SER A 60 -11.55 -18.38 4.49
CA SER A 60 -12.39 -19.43 3.92
C SER A 60 -13.14 -20.16 5.03
N ARG A 61 -14.30 -19.62 5.43
CA ARG A 61 -15.28 -20.41 6.18
C ARG A 61 -16.01 -21.32 5.19
N LYS A 62 -15.96 -22.62 5.45
CA LYS A 62 -16.74 -23.63 4.71
C LYS A 62 -18.21 -23.20 4.68
N ARG A 63 -18.78 -23.01 3.49
CA ARG A 63 -20.21 -22.81 3.30
C ARG A 63 -20.80 -24.13 2.83
N PHE A 64 -21.49 -24.79 3.77
CA PHE A 64 -22.13 -26.10 3.69
C PHE A 64 -21.17 -27.30 3.54
#